data_AF-A0A969C6V1-F1
#
_entry.id   AF-A0A969C6V1-F1
#
_cell.length_a   1.000
_cell.length_b   1.000
_cell.length_c   1.000
_cell.angle_alpha   90.00
_cell.angle_beta   90.00
_cell.angle_gamma   90.00
#
_symmetry.space_group_name_H-M   'P 1'
#
loop_
_entity.id
_entity.type
_entity.pdbx_description
1 polymer ?
#
loop_
_entity_poly.entity_id
_entity_poly.type
_entity_poly.pdbx_seq_one_letter_code
_entity_poly.pdbx_strand_id
1 'polypeptide(L)' 'MLLYEMIAGKPPFAADSTSETVANLIHKEPPPLKNVPDQLQRIICKTLRKNKNERYQTVKELLGDFEKFS' A
#
# COMPACT_ATOMS: atom_id res chain seq x y z
N MET A 1 1.64 2.94 2.51
CA MET A 1 2.90 3.18 1.77
C MET A 1 4.07 2.48 2.45
N LEU A 2 4.35 2.77 3.73
CA LEU A 2 5.43 2.10 4.49
C LEU A 2 5.36 0.57 4.46
N LEU A 3 4.18 -0.03 4.70
CA LEU A 3 4.04 -1.49 4.67
C LEU A 3 4.42 -2.10 3.30
N TYR A 4 4.04 -1.46 2.20
CA TYR A 4 4.43 -1.89 0.86
C TYR A 4 5.95 -1.83 0.70
N GLU A 5 6.56 -0.71 1.11
CA GLU A 5 7.99 -0.48 0.99
C GLU A 5 8.82 -1.47 1.84
N MET A 6 8.37 -1.79 3.04
CA MET A 6 9.01 -2.79 3.90
C MET A 6 9.07 -4.18 3.25
N ILE A 7 8.11 -4.50 2.38
CA ILE A 7 8.04 -5.80 1.69
C ILE A 7 8.75 -5.74 0.33
N ALA A 8 8.56 -4.64 -0.42
CA ALA A 8 9.09 -4.48 -1.77
C ALA A 8 10.55 -3.98 -1.80
N GLY A 9 11.05 -3.43 -0.70
CA GLY A 9 12.33 -2.71 -0.63
C GLY A 9 12.33 -1.36 -1.36
N LYS A 10 11.18 -0.92 -1.87
CA LYS A 10 11.03 0.35 -2.61
C LYS A 10 9.61 0.92 -2.51
N PRO A 11 9.45 2.25 -2.61
CA PRO A 11 8.12 2.86 -2.55
C PRO A 11 7.25 2.49 -3.77
N PRO A 12 5.92 2.43 -3.60
CA PRO A 12 5.00 1.94 -4.64
C PRO A 12 4.87 2.86 -5.87
N PHE A 13 5.24 4.14 -5.74
CA PHE A 13 5.09 5.16 -6.79
C PHE A 13 6.43 5.81 -7.19
N ALA A 14 7.56 5.17 -6.86
CA ALA A 14 8.89 5.67 -7.16
C ALA A 14 9.06 6.00 -8.65
N ALA A 15 9.68 7.14 -8.96
CA ALA A 15 10.00 7.58 -10.31
C ALA A 15 11.29 8.41 -10.32
N ASP A 16 11.78 8.76 -11.51
CA ASP A 16 13.07 9.44 -11.69
C ASP A 16 13.04 10.90 -11.21
N SER A 17 11.86 11.49 -11.08
CA SER A 17 11.67 12.84 -10.55
C SER A 17 10.59 12.91 -9.47
N THR A 18 10.70 13.93 -8.61
CA THR A 18 9.68 14.22 -7.58
C THR A 18 8.31 14.50 -8.20
N SER A 19 8.27 15.29 -9.29
CA SER A 19 7.03 15.62 -10.00
C SER A 19 6.35 14.36 -10.56
N GLU A 20 7.11 13.44 -11.12
CA GLU A 20 6.58 12.17 -11.63
C GLU A 20 6.13 11.25 -10.50
N THR A 21 6.85 11.22 -9.36
CA THR A 21 6.43 10.46 -8.18
C THR A 21 5.09 10.97 -7.65
N VAL A 22 4.88 12.29 -7.60
CA VAL A 22 3.61 12.90 -7.22
C VAL A 22 2.52 12.57 -8.25
N ALA A 23 2.81 12.66 -9.55
CA ALA A 23 1.87 12.28 -10.59
C ALA A 23 1.45 10.80 -10.48
N ASN A 24 2.39 9.89 -10.23
CA ASN A 24 2.12 8.47 -9.99
C ASN A 24 1.28 8.28 -8.72
N LEU A 25 1.57 9.00 -7.65
CA LEU A 25 0.79 8.98 -6.42
C LEU A 25 -0.66 9.46 -6.65
N ILE A 26 -0.91 10.37 -7.57
CA ILE A 26 -2.27 10.86 -7.85
C ILE A 26 -3.01 9.94 -8.81
N HIS A 27 -2.33 9.48 -9.88
CA HIS A 27 -3.01 8.90 -11.04
C HIS A 27 -2.83 7.39 -11.24
N LYS A 28 -1.79 6.77 -10.65
CA LYS A 28 -1.50 5.35 -10.87
C LYS A 28 -1.94 4.49 -9.69
N GLU A 29 -2.39 3.28 -10.00
CA GLU A 29 -2.53 2.22 -9.00
C GLU A 29 -1.16 1.63 -8.65
N PRO A 30 -0.94 1.22 -7.39
CA PRO A 30 0.31 0.59 -6.99
C PRO A 30 0.46 -0.79 -7.68
N PRO A 31 1.67 -1.16 -8.11
CA PRO A 31 1.91 -2.50 -8.64
C PRO A 31 1.57 -3.57 -7.58
N PRO A 32 1.03 -4.74 -7.97
CA PRO A 32 0.86 -5.84 -7.04
C PRO A 32 2.23 -6.38 -6.60
N LEU A 33 2.34 -6.80 -5.33
CA LEU A 33 3.53 -7.49 -4.86
C LEU A 33 3.47 -8.95 -5.32
N LYS A 34 4.61 -9.47 -5.76
CA LYS A 34 4.76 -10.89 -6.10
C LYS A 34 5.15 -11.67 -4.84
N ASN A 35 4.77 -12.95 -4.80
CA ASN A 35 5.13 -13.88 -3.71
C ASN A 35 4.60 -13.47 -2.33
N VAL A 36 3.47 -12.76 -2.28
CA VAL A 36 2.72 -12.50 -1.05
C VAL A 36 1.37 -13.20 -1.12
N PRO A 37 0.81 -13.69 0.00
CA PRO A 37 -0.55 -14.22 0.03
C PRO A 37 -1.59 -13.18 -0.41
N ASP A 38 -2.65 -13.61 -1.09
CA ASP A 38 -3.71 -12.72 -1.59
C ASP A 38 -4.34 -11.85 -0.51
N GLN A 39 -4.48 -12.39 0.71
CA GLN A 39 -5.00 -11.65 1.86
C GLN A 39 -4.06 -10.51 2.26
N LEU A 40 -2.75 -10.75 2.28
CA LEU A 40 -1.76 -9.71 2.56
C LEU A 40 -1.75 -8.67 1.44
N GLN A 41 -1.86 -9.08 0.18
CA GLN A 41 -2.02 -8.16 -0.96
C GLN A 41 -3.23 -7.23 -0.78
N ARG A 42 -4.38 -7.75 -0.31
CA ARG A 42 -5.58 -6.94 -0.02
C ARG A 42 -5.33 -5.91 1.08
N ILE A 43 -4.70 -6.31 2.18
CA ILE A 43 -4.36 -5.40 3.29
C ILE A 43 -3.47 -4.27 2.77
N ILE A 44 -2.42 -4.61 2.02
CA ILE A 44 -1.48 -3.65 1.44
C ILE A 44 -2.18 -2.69 0.49
N CYS A 45 -3.01 -3.18 -0.43
CA CYS A 45 -3.81 -2.36 -1.34
C CYS A 45 -4.70 -1.37 -0.58
N LYS A 46 -5.35 -1.81 0.52
CA LYS A 46 -6.18 -0.93 1.35
C LYS A 46 -5.35 0.19 2.01
N THR A 47 -4.11 -0.08 2.42
CA THR A 47 -3.21 0.98 2.94
C THR A 47 -2.78 2.02 1.89
N LEU A 48 -2.95 1.72 0.59
CA LEU A 48 -2.51 2.52 -0.54
C LEU A 48 -3.66 3.25 -1.27
N ARG A 49 -4.90 3.12 -0.80
CA ARG A 49 -6.04 3.85 -1.36
C ARG A 49 -5.80 5.36 -1.37
N LYS A 50 -6.15 6.00 -2.49
CA LYS A 50 -5.96 7.45 -2.70
C LYS A 50 -6.84 8.26 -1.75
N ASN A 51 -8.10 7.84 -1.63
CA ASN A 51 -9.02 8.41 -0.66
C ASN A 51 -8.62 7.96 0.74
N LYS A 52 -8.35 8.93 1.61
CA LYS A 52 -7.95 8.64 3.00
C LYS A 52 -9.04 7.90 3.76
N ASN A 53 -10.31 8.10 3.42
CA ASN A 53 -11.46 7.45 4.05
C ASN A 53 -11.61 5.98 3.65
N GLU A 54 -10.97 5.54 2.56
CA GLU A 54 -10.94 4.14 2.11
C GLU A 54 -9.76 3.37 2.71
N ARG A 55 -8.83 4.07 3.37
CA ARG A 55 -7.74 3.46 4.13
C ARG A 55 -8.23 3.08 5.53
N TYR A 56 -7.41 2.31 6.23
CA TYR A 56 -7.56 2.12 7.67
C TYR A 56 -7.47 3.47 8.37
N GLN A 57 -8.47 3.79 9.19
CA GLN A 57 -8.51 5.04 9.95
C GLN A 57 -7.63 4.96 11.20
N THR A 58 -7.43 3.75 11.71
CA THR A 58 -6.58 3.52 12.88
C THR A 58 -5.63 2.34 12.65
N VAL A 59 -4.51 2.35 13.37
CA VAL A 59 -3.58 1.21 13.40
C VAL A 59 -4.28 -0.04 13.95
N LYS A 60 -5.27 0.12 14.84
CA LYS A 60 -6.05 -1.00 15.39
C LYS A 60 -6.87 -1.72 14.32
N GLU A 61 -7.44 -1.02 13.36
CA GLU A 61 -8.14 -1.65 12.24
C GLU A 61 -7.19 -2.41 11.31
N LEU A 62 -5.99 -1.86 11.06
CA LEU A 62 -4.96 -2.55 10.30
C LEU A 62 -4.51 -3.83 11.02
N LEU A 63 -4.23 -3.73 12.32
CA LEU A 63 -3.85 -4.87 13.16
C LEU A 63 -4.94 -5.94 13.16
N GLY A 64 -6.22 -5.57 13.30
CA GLY A 64 -7.32 -6.53 13.29
C GLY A 64 -7.46 -7.31 11.98
N ASP A 65 -7.16 -6.70 10.83
CA ASP A 65 -7.11 -7.45 9.56
C ASP A 65 -5.83 -8.30 9.42
N PHE A 66 -4.73 -7.86 10.06
CA PHE A 66 -3.46 -8.61 10.10
C PHE A 66 -3.52 -9.82 11.04
N GLU A 67 -4.22 -9.73 12.17
CA GLU A 67 -4.46 -10.85 13.09
C GLU A 67 -5.32 -11.94 12.45
N LYS A 68 -6.29 -11.56 11.61
CA LYS A 68 -7.09 -12.53 10.82
C LYS A 68 -6.29 -13.22 9.71
N PHE A 69 -5.10 -12.72 9.40
CA PHE A 69 -4.18 -13.36 8.45
C PHE A 69 -3.27 -14.39 9.14
N SER A 70 -2.98 -14.22 10.44
CA SER A 70 -2.05 -15.05 11.19
C SER A 70 -2.62 -16.38 11.67
#